data_AF-A0A9E0G101-F1
#
_entry.id   AF-A0A9E0G101-F1
#
_cell.length_a   1.000
_cell.length_b   1.000
_cell.length_c   1.000
_cell.angle_alpha   90.00
_cell.angle_beta   90.00
_cell.angle_gamma   90.00
#
_symmetry.space_group_name_H-M   'P 1'
#
loop_
_entity.id
_entity.type
_entity.pdbx_description
1 polymer ?
#
loop_
_entity_poly.entity_id
_entity_poly.type
_entity_poly.pdbx_seq_one_letter_code
_entity_poly.pdbx_strand_id
1 'polypeptide(L)' 'MRKLLLLSLLIPFQAFAMAPECPAYDNKRECMHSVDESYNNFLKEIEEEYKKNQQPELIQAANDVKHFEILACKRTCLN' A
#
# COMPACT_ATOMS: atom_id res chain seq x y z
N MET A 1 38.46 -17.64 -27.84
CA MET A 1 38.11 -16.22 -27.67
C MET A 1 36.78 -15.94 -28.38
N ARG A 2 35.92 -15.12 -27.75
CA ARG A 2 35.07 -14.14 -28.46
C ARG A 2 33.72 -14.60 -29.05
N LYS A 3 32.85 -15.33 -28.32
CA LYS A 3 31.41 -15.47 -28.69
C LYS A 3 30.42 -15.51 -27.51
N LEU A 4 30.73 -14.89 -26.37
CA LEU A 4 29.85 -14.87 -25.19
C LEU A 4 29.77 -13.48 -24.55
N LEU A 5 29.87 -12.43 -25.37
CA LEU A 5 29.89 -11.03 -24.91
C LEU A 5 28.83 -10.14 -25.56
N LEU A 6 27.89 -10.72 -26.32
CA LEU A 6 26.87 -9.96 -27.06
C LEU A 6 25.46 -10.07 -26.50
N LEU A 7 25.22 -10.88 -25.46
CA LEU A 7 23.88 -11.03 -24.86
C LEU A 7 23.56 -10.01 -23.75
N SER A 8 24.55 -9.25 -23.28
CA SER A 8 24.36 -8.23 -22.24
C SER A 8 23.91 -6.87 -22.77
N LEU A 9 23.83 -6.68 -24.10
CA LEU A 9 23.42 -5.43 -24.75
C LEU A 9 21.90 -5.31 -24.99
N LEU A 10 21.12 -6.33 -24.63
CA LEU A 10 19.67 -6.40 -24.90
C LEU A 10 18.82 -6.41 -23.63
N ILE A 11 19.37 -6.10 -22.46
CA ILE A 11 18.56 -5.89 -21.27
C ILE A 11 18.20 -4.40 -21.23
N PRO A 12 16.97 -4.00 -21.59
CA PRO A 12 16.53 -2.64 -21.31
C PRO A 12 16.53 -2.47 -19.79
N PHE A 13 17.47 -1.68 -19.27
CA PHE A 13 17.43 -1.11 -17.92
C PHE A 13 16.27 -0.08 -17.83
N GLN A 14 15.05 -0.50 -18.15
CA GLN A 14 13.82 0.28 -17.95
C GLN A 14 13.02 -0.23 -16.75
N ALA A 15 13.65 -1.00 -15.86
CA ALA A 15 13.13 -1.20 -14.52
C ALA A 15 13.53 0.02 -13.66
N PHE A 16 12.58 0.56 -12.91
CA PHE A 16 12.73 1.66 -11.93
C PHE A 16 12.61 3.09 -12.45
N ALA A 17 11.53 3.35 -13.19
CA ALA A 17 10.71 4.53 -12.90
C ALA A 17 9.25 4.19 -13.19
N MET A 18 8.72 3.15 -12.54
CA MET A 18 7.28 3.15 -12.28
C MET A 18 7.06 4.42 -11.46
N ALA A 19 6.48 5.45 -12.10
CA ALA A 19 5.84 6.53 -11.38
C ALA A 19 5.02 5.87 -10.27
N PRO A 20 5.09 6.33 -9.01
CA PRO A 20 4.41 5.69 -7.89
C PRO A 20 2.99 5.46 -8.37
N GLU A 21 2.63 4.19 -8.60
CA GLU A 21 1.43 3.86 -9.34
C GLU A 21 0.31 4.55 -8.60
N CYS A 22 -0.32 5.54 -9.25
CA CYS A 22 -1.42 6.24 -8.64
C CYS A 22 -2.37 5.15 -8.16
N PRO A 23 -2.71 5.10 -6.86
CA PRO A 23 -3.48 3.99 -6.35
C PRO A 23 -4.81 3.92 -7.10
N ALA A 24 -5.39 2.72 -7.16
CA ALA A 24 -6.50 2.32 -8.03
C ALA A 24 -7.85 3.05 -7.79
N TYR A 25 -7.83 4.24 -7.18
CA TYR A 25 -8.99 5.05 -6.84
C TYR A 25 -9.13 6.21 -7.81
N ASP A 26 -10.37 6.61 -8.12
CA ASP A 26 -10.61 7.66 -9.11
C ASP A 26 -10.25 9.06 -8.61
N ASN A 27 -10.23 9.25 -7.29
CA ASN A 27 -9.95 10.53 -6.64
C ASN A 27 -9.46 10.35 -5.20
N LYS A 28 -8.91 11.42 -4.59
CA LYS A 28 -8.37 11.35 -3.22
C LYS A 28 -9.42 11.00 -2.19
N ARG A 29 -10.66 11.45 -2.35
CA ARG A 29 -11.75 11.19 -1.40
C ARG A 29 -12.07 9.69 -1.34
N GLU A 30 -12.13 9.04 -2.50
CA GLU A 30 -12.38 7.60 -2.59
C GLU A 30 -11.24 6.79 -1.97
N CYS A 31 -9.99 7.19 -2.20
CA CYS A 31 -8.84 6.58 -1.53
C CYS A 31 -8.98 6.66 0.01
N MET A 32 -9.29 7.85 0.54
CA MET A 32 -9.49 8.04 1.98
C MET A 32 -10.65 7.19 2.53
N HIS A 33 -11.76 7.13 1.78
CA HIS A 33 -12.92 6.33 2.17
C HIS A 33 -12.56 4.85 2.25
N SER A 34 -11.82 4.33 1.27
CA SER A 34 -11.35 2.95 1.27
C SER A 34 -10.43 2.65 2.46
N VAL A 35 -9.54 3.58 2.83
CA VAL A 35 -8.68 3.42 4.01
C VAL A 35 -9.50 3.37 5.30
N ASP A 36 -10.52 4.23 5.43
CA ASP A 36 -11.42 4.20 6.58
C ASP A 36 -12.22 2.90 6.65
N GLU A 37 -12.71 2.40 5.52
CA GLU A 37 -13.44 1.14 5.45
C GLU A 37 -12.56 -0.06 5.83
N SER A 38 -11.37 -0.17 5.23
CA SER A 38 -10.40 -1.22 5.54
C SER A 38 -10.00 -1.20 7.02
N TYR A 39 -9.74 -0.02 7.58
CA TYR A 39 -9.44 0.12 9.01
C TYR A 39 -10.58 -0.40 9.90
N ASN A 40 -11.82 -0.01 9.61
CA ASN A 40 -12.98 -0.46 10.40
C ASN A 40 -13.23 -1.96 10.27
N ASN A 41 -13.01 -2.54 9.09
CA ASN A 41 -13.11 -3.99 8.88
C ASN A 41 -12.05 -4.73 9.69
N PHE A 42 -10.80 -4.27 9.67
CA PHE A 42 -9.73 -4.88 10.45
C PHE A 42 -9.99 -4.80 11.97
N LEU A 43 -10.52 -3.68 12.47
CA LEU A 43 -10.93 -3.59 13.88
C LEU A 43 -12.03 -4.60 14.26
N LYS A 44 -13.00 -4.82 13.37
CA LYS A 44 -14.04 -5.84 13.58
C LYS A 44 -13.45 -7.24 13.59
N GLU A 45 -12.54 -7.55 12.67
CA GLU A 45 -11.83 -8.84 12.64
C GLU A 45 -11.08 -9.10 13.95
N ILE A 46 -10.36 -8.09 14.46
CA ILE A 46 -9.70 -8.18 15.78
C ILE A 46 -10.71 -8.43 16.90
N GLU A 47 -11.85 -7.73 16.89
CA GLU A 47 -12.89 -7.92 17.91
C GLU A 47 -13.49 -9.33 17.87
N GLU A 48 -13.78 -9.82 16.67
CA GLU A 48 -14.37 -11.14 16.42
C GLU A 48 -13.41 -12.28 16.80
N GLU A 49 -12.14 -12.18 16.41
CA GLU A 49 -11.13 -13.21 16.63
C GLU A 49 -10.69 -13.28 18.10
N TYR A 50 -10.47 -12.12 18.75
CA TYR A 50 -9.91 -12.05 20.10
C TYR A 50 -10.97 -11.83 21.20
N LYS A 51 -12.27 -11.87 20.87
CA LYS A 51 -13.42 -11.88 21.81
C LYS A 51 -13.27 -10.91 22.99
N LYS A 52 -13.13 -9.62 22.68
CA LYS A 52 -12.98 -8.50 23.65
C LYS A 52 -11.72 -8.50 24.52
N ASN A 53 -10.80 -9.45 24.38
CA ASN A 53 -9.45 -9.21 24.87
C ASN A 53 -8.86 -8.11 24.00
N GLN A 54 -8.90 -6.86 24.49
CA GLN A 54 -8.29 -5.74 23.79
C GLN A 54 -6.82 -6.10 23.56
N GLN A 55 -6.45 -6.20 22.29
CA GLN A 55 -5.07 -6.37 21.84
C GLN A 55 -4.54 -4.98 21.51
N PRO A 56 -4.04 -4.21 22.51
CA PRO A 56 -3.64 -2.83 22.31
C PRO A 56 -2.56 -2.69 21.23
N GLU A 57 -1.68 -3.69 21.12
CA GLU A 57 -0.62 -3.73 20.11
C GLU A 57 -1.19 -3.86 18.68
N LEU A 58 -2.21 -4.69 18.48
CA LEU A 58 -2.87 -4.83 17.17
C LEU A 58 -3.65 -3.56 16.80
N ILE A 59 -4.31 -2.93 17.78
CA ILE A 59 -5.00 -1.66 17.58
C ILE A 59 -3.99 -0.56 17.24
N GLN A 60 -2.83 -0.52 17.91
CA GLN A 60 -1.78 0.43 17.62
C GLN A 60 -1.22 0.21 16.20
N ALA A 61 -0.94 -1.03 15.81
CA ALA A 61 -0.51 -1.35 14.46
C ALA A 61 -1.55 -0.93 13.40
N ALA A 62 -2.85 -1.16 13.67
CA ALA A 62 -3.93 -0.71 12.79
C ALA A 62 -3.94 0.82 12.60
N ASN A 63 -3.70 1.57 13.68
CA ASN A 63 -3.60 3.03 13.62
C ASN A 63 -2.40 3.49 12.80
N ASP A 64 -1.26 2.84 12.96
CA ASP A 64 -0.04 3.16 12.21
C ASP A 64 -0.24 2.89 10.71
N VAL A 65 -0.81 1.74 10.35
CA VAL A 65 -1.16 1.39 8.96
C VAL A 65 -2.09 2.45 8.37
N LYS A 66 -3.20 2.75 9.07
CA LYS A 66 -4.14 3.80 8.64
C LYS A 66 -3.44 5.14 8.41
N HIS A 67 -2.53 5.53 9.30
CA HIS A 67 -1.78 6.77 9.16
C HIS A 67 -0.94 6.79 7.88
N PHE A 68 -0.18 5.73 7.61
CA PHE A 68 0.65 5.65 6.41
C PHE A 68 -0.17 5.57 5.13
N GLU A 69 -1.30 4.88 5.13
CA GLU A 69 -2.20 4.80 3.98
C GLU A 69 -2.86 6.16 3.68
N ILE A 70 -3.27 6.91 4.71
CA ILE A 70 -3.74 8.30 4.54
C ILE A 70 -2.64 9.17 3.92
N LEU A 71 -1.40 9.06 4.40
CA LEU A 71 -0.28 9.80 3.83
C LEU A 71 -0.02 9.39 2.37
N ALA A 72 -0.14 8.10 2.06
CA ALA A 72 -0.07 7.59 0.70
C ALA A 72 -1.16 8.23 -0.16
N CYS A 73 -2.43 8.15 0.23
CA CYS A 73 -3.58 8.77 -0.45
C CYS A 73 -3.37 10.28 -0.69
N LYS A 74 -2.79 11.02 0.25
CA LYS A 74 -2.48 12.45 0.08
C LYS A 74 -1.39 12.71 -0.96
N ARG A 75 -0.36 11.86 -0.98
CA ARG A 75 0.80 11.92 -1.87
C ARG A 75 0.52 11.45 -3.30
N THR A 76 -0.63 10.81 -3.54
CA THR A 76 -1.06 10.40 -4.87
C THR A 76 -1.23 11.59 -5.82
N CYS A 77 -1.11 11.31 -7.11
CA CYS A 77 -1.42 12.26 -8.18
C CYS A 77 -2.95 12.38 -8.44
N LEU A 78 -3.79 11.76 -7.62
CA LEU A 78 -5.25 11.83 -7.77
C LEU A 78 -5.74 13.26 -7.53
N ASN A 79 -6.83 13.66 -8.17
CA ASN A 79 -7.49 14.95 -7.91
C ASN A 79 -8.39 14.89 -6.67
#